data_AF-A0A257N1I9-F1
#
_entry.id   AF-A0A257N1I9-F1
#
_cell.length_a   1.000
_cell.length_b   1.000
_cell.length_c   1.000
_cell.angle_alpha   90.00
_cell.angle_beta   90.00
_cell.angle_gamma   90.00
#
_symmetry.space_group_name_H-M   'P 1'
#
loop_
_entity.id
_entity.type
_entity.pdbx_description
1 polymer ?
#
loop_
_entity_poly.entity_id
_entity_poly.type
_entity_poly.pdbx_seq_one_letter_code
_entity_poly.pdbx_strand_id
1 'polypeptide(L)' 'MKILITGGAGFIGSALVRYLLNETEHSVVNVDKLTYAGNLESLKSIESNPRYAFEQADICDAPKA' A
#
# COMPACT_ATOMS: atom_id res chain seq x y z
N MET A 1 9.00 11.16 -6.26
CA MET A 1 9.68 9.89 -5.95
C MET A 1 8.65 8.76 -5.94
N LYS A 2 9.05 7.52 -6.24
CA LYS A 2 8.20 6.33 -6.16
C LYS A 2 8.54 5.56 -4.89
N ILE A 3 7.56 5.36 -4.01
CA ILE A 3 7.73 4.78 -2.68
C ILE A 3 7.04 3.43 -2.64
N LEU A 4 7.77 2.40 -2.24
CA LEU A 4 7.21 1.09 -1.94
C LEU A 4 6.86 1.02 -0.46
N ILE A 5 5.61 0.69 -0.15
CA ILE A 5 5.12 0.50 1.21
C ILE A 5 4.70 -0.95 1.38
N THR A 6 5.20 -1.62 2.42
CA THR A 6 4.75 -2.94 2.81
C THR A 6 3.74 -2.83 3.97
N GLY A 7 2.65 -3.60 3.95
CA GLY A 7 1.65 -3.55 5.02
C GLY A 7 0.73 -2.32 4.97
N GLY A 8 0.59 -1.70 3.80
CA GLY A 8 -0.17 -0.46 3.62
C GLY A 8 -1.68 -0.61 3.72
N ALA A 9 -2.23 -1.83 3.80
CA ALA A 9 -3.64 -2.07 4.09
C ALA A 9 -3.95 -2.15 5.60
N GLY A 10 -2.94 -2.08 6.47
CA GLY A 10 -3.09 -2.01 7.93
C GLY A 10 -3.45 -0.62 8.45
N PHE A 11 -3.56 -0.47 9.77
CA PHE A 11 -3.96 0.79 10.41
C PHE A 11 -3.00 1.96 10.08
N ILE A 12 -1.74 1.87 10.50
CA ILE A 12 -0.73 2.91 10.26
C ILE A 12 -0.35 2.98 8.78
N GLY A 13 -0.20 1.81 8.14
CA GLY A 13 0.14 1.71 6.72
C GLY A 13 -0.84 2.46 5.84
N SER A 14 -2.15 2.27 6.05
CA SER A 14 -3.17 2.94 5.24
C SER A 14 -3.22 4.45 5.50
N ALA A 15 -2.95 4.90 6.72
CA ALA A 15 -2.83 6.32 7.04
C ALA A 15 -1.65 6.96 6.30
N LEU A 16 -0.49 6.29 6.29
CA LEU A 16 0.69 6.77 5.56
C LEU A 16 0.45 6.81 4.05
N VAL A 17 -0.17 5.77 3.46
CA VAL A 17 -0.53 5.76 2.03
C VAL A 17 -1.44 6.93 1.68
N ARG A 18 -2.51 7.15 2.46
CA ARG A 18 -3.43 8.28 2.25
C ARG A 18 -2.72 9.63 2.39
N TYR A 19 -1.88 9.79 3.41
CA TYR A 19 -1.09 11.01 3.62
C TYR A 19 -0.17 11.30 2.43
N LEU A 20 0.61 10.32 1.96
CA LEU A 20 1.54 10.53 0.84
C LEU A 20 0.80 10.91 -0.45
N LEU A 21 -0.36 10.32 -0.72
CA LEU A 21 -1.13 10.61 -1.91
C LEU A 21 -1.85 11.98 -1.83
N ASN A 22 -2.29 12.39 -0.65
CA ASN A 22 -3.05 13.64 -0.49
C ASN A 22 -2.15 14.86 -0.28
N GLU A 23 -1.07 14.71 0.48
CA GLU A 23 -0.26 15.83 0.98
C GLU A 23 1.09 15.99 0.26
N THR A 24 1.44 15.06 -0.63
CA THR A 24 2.71 15.09 -1.36
C THR A 24 2.53 14.76 -2.84
N GLU A 25 3.59 14.93 -3.64
CA GLU A 25 3.65 14.55 -5.06
C GLU A 25 4.17 13.12 -5.30
N HIS A 26 4.32 12.31 -4.25
CA HIS A 26 4.87 10.96 -4.38
C HIS A 26 3.88 9.98 -5.02
N SER A 27 4.42 8.95 -5.65
CA SER A 27 3.66 7.77 -6.09
C SER A 27 3.91 6.63 -5.13
N VAL A 28 2.87 5.85 -4.85
CA VAL A 28 2.91 4.77 -3.86
C VAL A 28 2.59 3.44 -4.55
N VAL A 29 3.46 2.45 -4.32
CA VAL A 29 3.16 1.04 -4.56
C VAL A 29 3.00 0.37 -3.21
N ASN A 30 1.78 -0.05 -2.88
CA ASN A 30 1.47 -0.74 -1.64
C ASN A 30 1.48 -2.25 -1.87
N VAL A 31 2.41 -2.94 -1.21
CA VAL A 31 2.50 -4.40 -1.14
C VAL A 31 1.90 -4.86 0.18
N ASP A 32 0.84 -5.65 0.14
CA ASP A 32 0.25 -6.20 1.36
C ASP A 32 -0.15 -7.66 1.17
N LYS A 33 0.09 -8.47 2.20
CA LYS A 33 -0.32 -9.88 2.22
C LYS A 33 -1.83 -10.04 2.39
N LEU A 34 -2.53 -8.99 2.85
CA LEU A 34 -3.93 -9.02 3.28
C LEU A 34 -4.18 -10.14 4.30
N THR A 35 -3.42 -10.10 5.40
CA THR A 35 -3.70 -10.94 6.57
C THR A 35 -4.97 -10.46 7.29
N TYR A 36 -5.30 -11.04 8.45
CA TYR A 36 -6.43 -10.60 9.27
C TYR A 36 -6.41 -9.10 9.62
N ALA A 37 -5.22 -8.48 9.65
CA ALA A 37 -5.03 -7.08 9.99
C ALA A 37 -5.06 -6.13 8.77
N GLY A 38 -5.05 -6.67 7.54
CA GLY A 38 -5.12 -5.90 6.31
C GLY A 38 -6.56 -5.72 5.84
N ASN A 39 -6.96 -4.49 5.52
CA ASN A 39 -8.31 -4.19 5.05
C ASN A 39 -8.30 -3.14 3.93
N LEU A 40 -8.69 -3.55 2.72
CA LEU A 40 -8.77 -2.69 1.53
C LEU A 40 -9.80 -1.56 1.66
N GLU A 41 -10.82 -1.70 2.51
CA GLU A 41 -11.77 -0.61 2.78
C GLU A 41 -11.07 0.62 3.37
N SER A 42 -9.97 0.43 4.10
CA SER A 42 -9.15 1.54 4.61
C SER A 42 -8.55 2.39 3.48
N LEU A 43 -8.38 1.83 2.28
CA LEU A 43 -7.75 2.45 1.13
C LEU A 43 -8.76 2.89 0.05
N LYS A 44 -10.06 2.68 0.30
CA LYS A 44 -11.14 2.93 -0.67
C LYS A 44 -11.12 4.35 -1.24
N SER A 45 -10.80 5.35 -0.43
CA SER A 45 -10.77 6.75 -0.84
C SER A 45 -9.67 7.10 -1.85
N ILE A 46 -8.65 6.24 -1.99
CA ILE A 46 -7.51 6.45 -2.88
C ILE A 46 -7.34 5.35 -3.93
N GLU A 47 -8.27 4.38 -4.01
CA GLU A 47 -8.14 3.19 -4.87
C GLU A 47 -8.00 3.54 -6.37
N SER A 48 -8.62 4.65 -6.80
CA SER A 48 -8.60 5.13 -8.17
C SER A 48 -7.57 6.24 -8.41
N ASN A 49 -6.72 6.55 -7.43
CA ASN A 49 -5.70 7.58 -7.58
C ASN A 49 -4.63 7.10 -8.58
N PRO A 50 -4.33 7.85 -9.66
CA PRO A 50 -3.37 7.42 -10.69
C PRO A 50 -1.93 7.27 -10.16
N ARG A 51 -1.63 7.82 -8.97
CA ARG A 51 -0.33 7.68 -8.29
C ARG A 51 -0.29 6.52 -7.30
N TYR A 52 -1.37 5.76 -7.16
CA TYR A 52 -1.48 4.59 -6.30
C TYR A 52 -1.52 3.30 -7.11
N ALA A 53 -0.74 2.31 -6.68
CA ALA A 53 -0.82 0.94 -7.15
C ALA A 53 -0.84 -0.01 -5.96
N PHE A 54 -1.60 -1.09 -6.07
CA PHE A 54 -1.71 -2.13 -5.06
C PHE A 54 -1.22 -3.46 -5.63
N GLU A 55 -0.41 -4.17 -4.87
CA GLU A 55 0.05 -5.52 -5.16
C GLU A 55 -0.24 -6.41 -3.95
N GLN A 56 -1.00 -7.48 -4.16
CA GLN A 56 -1.22 -8.47 -3.11
C GLN A 56 -0.10 -9.50 -3.13
N ALA A 57 0.89 -9.34 -2.26
CA ALA A 57 2.02 -10.27 -2.17
C ALA A 57 2.52 -10.43 -0.72
N ASP A 58 3.17 -11.57 -0.46
CA ASP A 58 3.89 -11.81 0.79
C ASP A 58 5.33 -11.31 0.65
N ILE A 59 5.81 -10.51 1.60
CA ILE A 59 7.20 -10.04 1.62
C ILE A 59 8.22 -11.19 1.79
N CYS A 60 7.75 -12.37 2.23
CA CYS A 60 8.55 -13.59 2.30
C CYS A 60 8.66 -14.34 0.96
N ASP A 61 7.95 -13.93 -0.10
CA ASP A 61 7.94 -14.61 -1.40
C ASP A 61 9.13 -14.22 -2.28
N ALA A 62 10.33 -14.48 -1.76
CA ALA A 62 11.56 -14.37 -2.54
C ALA A 62 11.78 -15.67 -3.36
N PRO A 63 12.22 -15.58 -4.62
CA PRO A 63 12.62 -16.76 -5.39
C PRO A 63 13.63 -17.59 -4.61
N LYS A 64 13.40 -18.90 -4.51
CA LYS A 64 14.38 -19.82 -3.93
C LYS A 64 15.59 -19.90 -4.87
N ALA A 65 16.79 -19.73 -4.30
CA ALA A 65 18.06 -19.86 -4.99
C ALA A 65 18.32 -21.32 -5.42
#